data_AF-A4JS68-F1
#
_entry.id   AF-A4JS68-F1
#
_cell.length_a   1.000
_cell.length_b   1.000
_cell.length_c   1.000
_cell.angle_alpha   90.00
_cell.angle_beta   90.00
_cell.angle_gamma   90.00
#
_symmetry.space_group_name_H-M   'P 1'
#
loop_
_entity.id
_entity.type
_entity.pdbx_description
1 polymer ?
#
loop_
_entity_poly.entity_id
_entity_poly.type
_entity_poly.pdbx_seq_one_letter_code
_entity_poly.pdbx_strand_id
1 'polypeptide(L)'
;MFAQGFIEGEPSRFFRHGALPWSSEDSLQTSLSDAEQERLAKAIKSDLIDVHHGRLPLKQGAVQGLRLLLVAHRQGLNPTPLLEMCRDALEPGFLPGTIRMRTAKHRSKKIRSSIGRAALERQTPTKPSEQAAEQDLCFDLSEGAVLQQAIASTRELVCEARPALKQRIWLYRAEASAGSTKRGNITCLDSKSLNRAIQAVIQRHNLLGDDGLPLRLNLSRLRKSRFDRALRTADGDIAITANLMGNTPRVAH
;
A
#
# COMPACT_ATOMS: atom_id res chain seq x y z
N MET A 1 -7.99 40.99 50.94
CA MET A 1 -9.09 40.58 50.03
C MET A 1 -8.60 40.83 48.60
N PHE A 2 -8.23 39.77 47.87
CA PHE A 2 -7.79 39.90 46.48
C PHE A 2 -8.99 39.67 45.57
N ALA A 3 -9.37 40.69 44.81
CA ALA A 3 -10.41 40.59 43.80
C ALA A 3 -9.88 39.75 42.62
N GLN A 4 -10.46 38.57 42.41
CA GLN A 4 -10.28 37.80 41.17
C GLN A 4 -11.05 38.48 40.05
N GLY A 5 -10.36 39.26 39.23
CA GLY A 5 -10.88 39.70 37.94
C GLY A 5 -10.85 38.52 36.97
N PHE A 6 -12.03 38.05 36.57
CA PHE A 6 -12.16 37.13 35.45
C PHE A 6 -11.97 37.95 34.16
N ILE A 7 -10.84 37.75 33.47
CA ILE A 7 -10.64 38.28 32.13
C ILE A 7 -11.19 37.21 31.19
N GLU A 8 -12.29 37.50 30.48
CA GLU A 8 -12.72 36.69 29.33
C GLU A 8 -11.62 36.73 28.28
N GLY A 9 -10.75 35.71 28.30
CA GLY A 9 -9.76 35.50 27.26
C GLY A 9 -10.48 34.91 26.06
N GLU A 10 -10.63 35.69 24.99
CA GLU A 10 -10.94 35.08 23.70
C GLU A 10 -9.86 34.01 23.38
N PRO A 11 -10.26 32.77 23.04
CA PRO A 11 -9.34 31.68 22.75
C PRO A 11 -8.48 31.93 21.49
N SER A 12 -8.80 32.98 20.73
CA SER A 12 -8.10 33.45 19.53
C SER A 12 -6.73 34.10 19.83
N ARG A 13 -6.45 34.50 21.08
CA ARG A 13 -5.28 35.34 21.40
C ARG A 13 -3.96 34.57 21.57
N PHE A 14 -4.01 33.27 21.86
CA PHE A 14 -2.81 32.44 22.05
C PHE A 14 -2.44 31.59 20.82
N PHE A 15 -3.38 31.33 19.93
CA PHE A 15 -3.12 30.59 18.70
C PHE A 15 -3.36 31.51 17.51
N ARG A 16 -2.30 32.02 16.90
CA ARG A 16 -2.41 32.57 15.54
C ARG A 16 -3.02 31.48 14.66
N HIS A 17 -4.16 31.74 14.02
CA HIS A 17 -4.60 30.92 12.89
C HIS A 17 -3.42 30.79 11.92
N GLY A 18 -2.91 29.57 11.76
CA GLY A 18 -1.71 29.26 10.95
C GLY A 18 -0.47 28.79 11.71
N ALA A 19 -0.54 28.48 13.01
CA ALA A 19 0.62 27.97 13.80
C ALA A 19 0.93 26.47 13.62
N LEU A 20 0.26 25.78 12.70
CA LEU A 20 0.62 24.45 12.24
C LEU A 20 0.76 24.52 10.71
N PRO A 21 1.78 23.91 10.08
CA PRO A 21 1.91 23.88 8.63
C PRO A 21 0.94 22.83 8.08
N TRP A 22 -0.36 23.10 8.21
CA TRP A 22 -1.37 22.46 7.38
C TRP A 22 -1.70 23.49 6.33
N SER A 23 -0.82 23.60 5.34
CA SER A 23 -1.30 23.98 4.03
C SER A 23 -2.28 22.87 3.62
N SER A 24 -3.56 23.22 3.50
CA SER A 24 -4.51 22.49 2.66
C SER A 24 -4.16 22.66 1.17
N GLU A 25 -2.86 22.68 0.86
CA GLU A 25 -2.31 22.67 -0.48
C GLU A 25 -1.62 21.33 -0.65
N ASP A 26 -2.25 20.50 -1.47
CA ASP A 26 -1.61 19.59 -2.40
C ASP A 26 -0.52 18.67 -1.84
N SER A 27 -0.94 17.70 -1.04
CA SER A 27 -0.51 16.36 -1.42
C SER A 27 -1.12 16.10 -2.81
N LEU A 28 -0.32 16.14 -3.87
CA LEU A 28 -0.68 16.02 -5.30
C LEU A 28 -1.54 14.78 -5.68
N GLN A 29 -1.99 14.00 -4.70
CA GLN A 29 -2.93 12.90 -4.85
C GLN A 29 -4.09 13.11 -3.88
N THR A 30 -5.27 13.48 -4.40
CA THR A 30 -6.55 13.41 -3.67
C THR A 30 -6.85 11.95 -3.31
N SER A 31 -7.39 11.69 -2.12
CA SER A 31 -7.88 10.35 -1.79
C SER A 31 -9.03 9.95 -2.70
N LEU A 32 -9.29 8.65 -2.78
CA LEU A 32 -10.50 8.13 -3.39
C LEU A 32 -11.67 8.35 -2.43
N SER A 33 -12.80 8.81 -2.94
CA SER A 33 -14.04 8.83 -2.16
C SER A 33 -14.49 7.41 -1.79
N ASP A 34 -15.38 7.30 -0.81
CA ASP A 34 -15.89 5.99 -0.40
C ASP A 34 -16.66 5.31 -1.55
N ALA A 35 -17.35 6.09 -2.40
CA ALA A 35 -18.02 5.61 -3.59
C ALA A 35 -17.03 5.14 -4.68
N GLU A 36 -15.95 5.89 -4.93
CA GLU A 36 -14.88 5.46 -5.85
C GLU A 36 -14.21 4.17 -5.37
N GLN A 37 -13.96 4.05 -4.06
CA GLN A 37 -13.39 2.85 -3.45
C GLN A 37 -14.31 1.65 -3.61
N GLU A 38 -15.62 1.81 -3.39
CA GLU A 38 -16.59 0.73 -3.55
C GLU A 38 -16.70 0.27 -5.01
N ARG A 39 -16.79 1.20 -5.97
CA ARG A 39 -16.81 0.89 -7.40
C ARG A 39 -15.55 0.11 -7.81
N LEU A 40 -14.38 0.56 -7.34
CA LEU A 40 -13.11 -0.13 -7.60
C LEU A 40 -13.09 -1.54 -7.00
N ALA A 41 -13.49 -1.70 -5.73
CA ALA A 41 -13.51 -2.99 -5.06
C ALA A 41 -14.44 -3.99 -5.79
N LYS A 42 -15.62 -3.52 -6.21
CA LYS A 42 -16.61 -4.31 -6.95
C LYS A 42 -16.05 -4.76 -8.31
N ALA A 43 -15.40 -3.86 -9.05
CA ALA A 43 -14.79 -4.17 -10.35
C ALA A 43 -13.68 -5.22 -10.22
N ILE A 44 -12.76 -5.05 -9.28
CA ILE A 44 -11.66 -6.01 -9.04
C ILE A 44 -12.22 -7.38 -8.65
N LYS A 45 -13.21 -7.41 -7.76
CA LYS A 45 -13.84 -8.66 -7.32
C LYS A 45 -14.56 -9.37 -8.48
N SER A 46 -15.31 -8.64 -9.29
CA SER A 46 -15.97 -9.19 -10.48
C SER A 46 -14.96 -9.82 -11.43
N ASP A 47 -13.89 -9.09 -11.77
CA ASP A 47 -12.83 -9.58 -12.65
C ASP A 47 -12.19 -10.86 -12.12
N LEU A 48 -11.86 -10.93 -10.82
CA LEU A 48 -11.25 -12.13 -10.22
C LEU A 48 -12.21 -13.33 -10.23
N ILE A 49 -13.50 -13.11 -10.00
CA ILE A 49 -14.54 -14.15 -10.10
C ILE A 49 -14.66 -14.64 -11.55
N ASP A 50 -14.72 -13.72 -12.51
CA ASP A 50 -14.84 -14.06 -13.93
C ASP A 50 -13.61 -14.78 -14.47
N VAL A 51 -12.41 -14.40 -14.02
CA VAL A 51 -11.16 -15.13 -14.30
C VAL A 51 -11.21 -16.54 -13.68
N HIS A 52 -11.70 -16.67 -12.45
CA HIS A 52 -11.81 -17.97 -11.78
C HIS A 52 -12.77 -18.92 -12.51
N HIS A 53 -13.89 -18.41 -13.03
CA HIS A 53 -14.84 -19.19 -13.82
C HIS A 53 -14.46 -19.32 -15.31
N GLY A 54 -13.32 -18.78 -15.74
CA GLY A 54 -12.90 -18.82 -17.14
C GLY A 54 -13.75 -17.97 -18.09
N ARG A 55 -14.63 -17.10 -17.57
CA ARG A 55 -15.46 -16.17 -18.36
C ARG A 55 -14.66 -15.00 -18.94
N LEU A 56 -13.51 -14.71 -18.33
CA LEU A 56 -12.66 -13.59 -18.70
C LEU A 56 -11.23 -14.07 -18.93
N PRO A 57 -10.80 -14.24 -20.19
CA PRO A 57 -9.44 -14.66 -20.51
C PRO A 57 -8.48 -13.48 -20.31
N LEU A 58 -7.75 -13.48 -19.20
CA LEU A 58 -6.69 -12.52 -18.93
C LEU A 58 -5.31 -13.14 -19.01
N LYS A 59 -4.36 -12.32 -19.44
CA LYS A 59 -2.92 -12.62 -19.39
C LYS A 59 -2.49 -12.89 -17.96
N GLN A 60 -1.53 -13.80 -17.76
CA GLN A 60 -1.07 -14.17 -16.41
C GLN A 60 -0.61 -12.94 -15.60
N GLY A 61 0.11 -12.01 -16.23
CA GLY A 61 0.54 -10.78 -15.57
C GLY A 61 -0.61 -9.86 -15.15
N ALA A 62 -1.70 -9.80 -15.94
CA ALA A 62 -2.88 -9.01 -15.58
C ALA A 62 -3.63 -9.64 -14.39
N VAL A 63 -3.71 -10.97 -14.32
CA VAL A 63 -4.29 -11.69 -13.18
C VAL A 63 -3.49 -11.43 -11.91
N GLN A 64 -2.15 -11.48 -11.96
CA GLN A 64 -1.34 -11.12 -10.79
C GLN A 64 -1.53 -9.65 -10.41
N GLY A 65 -1.64 -8.75 -11.40
CA GLY A 65 -1.91 -7.34 -11.17
C GLY A 65 -3.22 -7.09 -10.43
N LEU A 66 -4.28 -7.81 -10.80
CA LEU A 66 -5.59 -7.78 -10.11
C LEU A 66 -5.49 -8.25 -8.65
N ARG A 67 -4.80 -9.38 -8.42
CA ARG A 67 -4.59 -9.91 -7.07
C ARG A 67 -3.82 -8.92 -6.19
N LEU A 68 -2.74 -8.35 -6.71
CA LEU A 68 -1.99 -7.32 -6.01
C LEU A 68 -2.86 -6.09 -5.72
N LEU A 69 -3.64 -5.64 -6.71
CA LEU A 69 -4.50 -4.46 -6.56
C LEU A 69 -5.55 -4.65 -5.47
N LEU A 70 -6.14 -5.84 -5.37
CA LEU A 70 -7.07 -6.18 -4.28
C LEU A 70 -6.40 -6.08 -2.92
N VAL A 71 -5.24 -6.71 -2.75
CA VAL A 71 -4.47 -6.68 -1.49
C VAL A 71 -4.08 -5.24 -1.14
N ALA A 72 -3.59 -4.47 -2.12
CA ALA A 72 -3.20 -3.08 -1.94
C ALA A 72 -4.38 -2.18 -1.55
N HIS A 73 -5.55 -2.39 -2.17
CA HIS A 73 -6.75 -1.62 -1.91
C HIS A 73 -7.24 -1.82 -0.46
N ARG A 74 -7.19 -3.05 0.06
CA ARG A 74 -7.68 -3.35 1.41
C ARG A 74 -6.71 -2.92 2.51
N GLN A 75 -5.41 -3.07 2.28
CA GLN A 75 -4.41 -2.86 3.32
C GLN A 75 -3.77 -1.45 3.31
N GLY A 76 -3.73 -0.76 2.16
CA GLY A 76 -3.08 0.54 2.06
C GLY A 76 -1.57 0.53 2.32
N LEU A 77 -0.89 -0.57 1.99
CA LEU A 77 0.54 -0.73 2.25
C LEU A 77 1.41 0.07 1.28
N ASN A 78 2.68 0.21 1.65
CA ASN A 78 3.67 0.85 0.80
C ASN A 78 3.82 0.08 -0.53
N PRO A 79 3.92 0.78 -1.68
CA PRO A 79 4.02 0.14 -2.99
C PRO A 79 5.19 -0.83 -3.13
N THR A 80 6.36 -0.47 -2.59
CA THR A 80 7.59 -1.26 -2.74
C THR A 80 7.52 -2.58 -1.98
N PRO A 81 7.21 -2.64 -0.67
CA PRO A 81 6.99 -3.91 0.02
C PRO A 81 5.94 -4.80 -0.65
N LEU A 82 4.85 -4.22 -1.15
CA LEU A 82 3.80 -4.97 -1.88
C LEU A 82 4.29 -5.58 -3.19
N LEU A 83 5.07 -4.86 -3.98
CA LEU A 83 5.61 -5.39 -5.25
C LEU A 83 6.72 -6.42 -5.00
N GLU A 84 7.47 -6.25 -3.92
CA GLU A 84 8.62 -7.07 -3.57
C GLU A 84 8.29 -8.24 -2.63
N MET A 85 7.01 -8.54 -2.42
CA MET A 85 6.60 -9.61 -1.52
C MET A 85 7.19 -10.97 -1.92
N CYS A 86 7.72 -11.66 -0.91
CA CYS A 86 8.32 -12.98 -1.06
C CYS A 86 7.43 -14.10 -0.48
N ARG A 87 7.60 -15.33 -0.98
CA ARG A 87 6.79 -16.51 -0.62
C ARG A 87 7.06 -17.00 0.80
N ASP A 88 8.32 -16.92 1.21
CA ASP A 88 8.83 -17.27 2.54
C ASP A 88 8.38 -16.29 3.63
N ALA A 89 7.87 -15.13 3.24
CA ALA A 89 7.41 -14.13 4.17
C ALA A 89 6.04 -14.41 4.77
N LEU A 90 5.24 -15.36 4.24
CA LEU A 90 3.92 -15.69 4.75
C LEU A 90 3.99 -16.67 5.92
N GLU A 91 3.48 -16.26 7.07
CA GLU A 91 3.36 -17.08 8.27
C GLU A 91 1.91 -17.09 8.76
N PRO A 92 1.46 -18.12 9.50
CA PRO A 92 0.19 -18.06 10.21
C PRO A 92 0.15 -16.81 11.11
N GLY A 93 -0.97 -16.10 11.08
CA GLY A 93 -1.19 -14.94 11.93
C GLY A 93 -1.39 -15.34 13.39
N PHE A 94 -1.25 -14.36 14.29
CA PHE A 94 -1.46 -14.56 15.74
C PHE A 94 -2.93 -14.79 16.10
N LEU A 95 -3.86 -14.37 15.23
CA LEU A 95 -5.29 -14.56 15.41
C LEU A 95 -5.78 -15.68 14.48
N PRO A 96 -6.79 -16.48 14.90
CA PRO A 96 -7.40 -17.46 14.03
C PRO A 96 -7.90 -16.82 12.73
N GLY A 97 -7.49 -17.39 11.60
CA GLY A 97 -7.88 -16.90 10.28
C GLY A 97 -7.10 -15.69 9.76
N THR A 98 -6.05 -15.23 10.44
CA THR A 98 -5.17 -14.19 9.87
C THR A 98 -3.90 -14.79 9.30
N ILE A 99 -3.32 -14.13 8.31
CA ILE A 99 -2.00 -14.44 7.77
C ILE A 99 -1.07 -13.28 8.12
N ARG A 100 0.07 -13.60 8.74
CA ARG A 100 1.13 -12.64 9.00
C ARG A 100 2.10 -12.63 7.82
N MET A 101 2.63 -11.46 7.50
CA MET A 101 3.71 -11.34 6.54
C MET A 101 4.82 -10.42 7.01
N ARG A 102 6.06 -10.90 6.95
CA ARG A 102 7.25 -10.07 7.19
C ARG A 102 7.69 -9.40 5.91
N THR A 103 7.70 -8.06 5.88
CA THR A 103 8.33 -7.33 4.77
C THR A 103 9.55 -6.57 5.27
N ALA A 104 10.66 -6.70 4.55
CA ALA A 104 11.87 -5.93 4.82
C ALA A 104 11.81 -4.62 4.03
N LYS A 105 11.73 -3.48 4.72
CA LYS A 105 11.90 -2.19 4.07
C LYS A 105 13.40 -1.90 3.91
N HIS A 106 13.93 -2.07 2.70
CA HIS A 106 15.30 -1.67 2.41
C HIS A 106 15.35 -0.13 2.24
N ARG A 107 15.78 0.61 3.27
CA ARG A 107 15.99 2.06 3.14
C ARG A 107 17.33 2.29 2.44
N SER A 108 17.31 2.45 1.13
CA SER A 108 18.50 2.83 0.38
C SER A 108 19.02 4.20 0.84
N LYS A 109 20.28 4.23 1.29
CA LYS A 109 21.01 5.41 1.78
C LYS A 109 21.27 6.41 0.64
N LYS A 110 20.25 7.12 0.17
CA LYS A 110 20.37 8.32 -0.68
C LYS A 110 19.20 9.28 -0.43
N ILE A 111 19.11 9.77 0.79
CA ILE A 111 18.56 11.09 1.05
C ILE A 111 19.68 11.84 1.74
N ARG A 112 20.37 12.72 1.00
CA ARG A 112 21.01 13.87 1.64
C ARG A 112 19.85 14.64 2.25
N SER A 113 19.64 14.47 3.54
CA SER A 113 18.62 15.18 4.29
C SER A 113 18.86 16.67 4.08
N SER A 114 17.94 17.29 3.35
CA SER A 114 17.69 18.72 3.47
C SER A 114 17.57 19.06 4.94
N ILE A 115 18.27 20.12 5.31
CA ILE A 115 18.36 20.74 6.62
C ILE A 115 16.97 20.81 7.29
N GLY A 116 16.90 20.31 8.52
CA GLY A 116 15.75 20.43 9.41
C GLY A 116 15.39 19.10 10.08
N ARG A 117 15.66 19.02 11.39
CA ARG A 117 15.20 17.98 12.35
C ARG A 117 16.12 16.79 12.65
N ALA A 118 17.36 16.76 12.19
CA ALA A 118 18.36 15.76 12.63
C ALA A 118 19.38 16.31 13.63
N ALA A 119 18.95 17.19 14.54
CA ALA A 119 19.83 17.82 15.53
C ALA A 119 19.31 17.65 16.95
N LEU A 120 18.93 16.43 17.36
CA LEU A 120 18.93 16.05 18.77
C LEU A 120 18.82 14.53 18.99
N GLU A 121 19.74 13.73 18.45
CA GLU A 121 19.97 12.40 19.03
C GLU A 121 21.42 12.29 19.48
N ARG A 122 21.52 12.18 20.81
CA ARG A 122 22.74 12.12 21.60
C ARG A 122 23.60 10.94 21.17
N GLN A 123 24.89 11.21 21.15
CA GLN A 123 25.98 10.29 20.89
C GLN A 123 25.89 9.05 21.79
N THR A 124 25.75 7.88 21.17
CA THR A 124 26.20 6.59 21.73
C THR A 124 26.99 5.87 20.65
N PRO A 125 28.26 5.50 20.88
CA PRO A 125 29.10 4.86 19.87
C PRO A 125 28.87 3.35 19.89
N THR A 126 27.82 2.90 19.20
CA THR A 126 27.68 1.47 18.85
C THR A 126 27.31 1.36 17.38
N LYS A 127 28.15 0.65 16.64
CA LYS A 127 28.11 0.39 15.19
C LYS A 127 26.67 0.22 14.66
N PRO A 128 26.22 0.97 13.63
CA PRO A 128 24.89 0.77 13.08
C PRO A 128 24.89 -0.47 12.18
N SER A 129 24.42 -1.59 12.70
CA SER A 129 23.94 -2.68 11.85
C SER A 129 22.73 -2.17 11.05
N GLU A 130 22.75 -2.37 9.74
CA GLU A 130 21.67 -2.05 8.80
C GLU A 130 20.44 -2.94 9.09
N GLN A 131 19.70 -2.64 10.15
CA GLN A 131 18.46 -3.33 10.44
C GLN A 131 17.40 -2.79 9.48
N ALA A 132 17.09 -3.58 8.44
CA ALA A 132 15.87 -3.38 7.68
C ALA A 132 14.72 -3.31 8.68
N ALA A 133 13.92 -2.24 8.62
CA ALA A 133 12.73 -2.16 9.45
C ALA A 133 11.77 -3.26 8.97
N GLU A 134 11.69 -4.34 9.73
CA GLU A 134 10.74 -5.43 9.50
C GLU A 134 9.35 -4.90 9.84
N GLN A 135 8.45 -4.96 8.86
CA GLN A 135 7.04 -4.64 9.05
C GLN A 135 6.25 -5.95 9.06
N ASP A 136 5.63 -6.24 10.20
CA ASP A 136 4.65 -7.33 10.35
C ASP A 136 3.30 -6.84 9.81
N LEU A 137 2.89 -7.40 8.68
CA LEU A 137 1.60 -7.14 8.05
C LEU A 137 0.62 -8.24 8.45
N CYS A 138 -0.61 -7.88 8.78
CA CYS A 138 -1.66 -8.85 9.11
C CYS A 138 -2.74 -8.79 8.04
N PHE A 139 -3.02 -9.92 7.40
CA PHE A 139 -4.05 -10.08 6.37
C PHE A 139 -5.24 -10.88 6.91
N ASP A 140 -6.46 -10.45 6.56
CA ASP A 140 -7.66 -11.24 6.81
C ASP A 140 -7.70 -12.47 5.87
N LEU A 141 -8.58 -13.43 6.15
CA LEU A 141 -8.76 -14.65 5.37
C LEU A 141 -8.90 -14.40 3.86
N SER A 142 -9.59 -13.33 3.46
CA SER A 142 -9.81 -13.01 2.04
C SER A 142 -8.53 -12.65 1.30
N GLU A 143 -7.72 -11.76 1.85
CA GLU A 143 -6.44 -11.31 1.31
C GLU A 143 -5.44 -12.46 1.36
N GLY A 144 -5.45 -13.23 2.45
CA GLY A 144 -4.66 -14.43 2.60
C GLY A 144 -4.96 -15.47 1.52
N ALA A 145 -6.23 -15.73 1.22
CA ALA A 145 -6.65 -16.64 0.16
C ALA A 145 -6.17 -16.16 -1.23
N VAL A 146 -6.22 -14.86 -1.50
CA VAL A 146 -5.74 -14.27 -2.76
C VAL A 146 -4.22 -14.42 -2.90
N LEU A 147 -3.46 -14.23 -1.82
CA LEU A 147 -2.01 -14.46 -1.78
C LEU A 147 -1.68 -15.94 -2.00
N GLN A 148 -2.37 -16.85 -1.31
CA GLN A 148 -2.21 -18.29 -1.50
C GLN A 148 -2.52 -18.71 -2.94
N GLN A 149 -3.59 -18.17 -3.53
CA GLN A 149 -3.94 -18.43 -4.93
C GLN A 149 -2.86 -17.89 -5.90
N ALA A 150 -2.27 -16.73 -5.62
CA ALA A 150 -1.16 -16.20 -6.39
C ALA A 150 0.06 -17.14 -6.35
N ILE A 151 0.42 -17.64 -5.17
CA ILE A 151 1.53 -18.58 -4.96
C ILE A 151 1.26 -19.92 -5.65
N ALA A 152 0.06 -20.48 -5.48
CA ALA A 152 -0.33 -21.76 -6.06
C ALA A 152 -0.30 -21.71 -7.60
N SER A 153 -0.89 -20.66 -8.19
CA SER A 153 -0.96 -20.49 -9.66
C SER A 153 0.40 -20.29 -10.34
N THR A 154 1.45 -20.04 -9.57
CA THR A 154 2.80 -19.74 -10.09
C THR A 154 3.86 -20.72 -9.60
N ARG A 155 3.44 -21.81 -8.94
CA ARG A 155 4.34 -22.81 -8.34
C ARG A 155 5.28 -23.42 -9.38
N GLU A 156 4.75 -23.78 -10.55
CA GLU A 156 5.52 -24.38 -11.64
C GLU A 156 6.56 -23.40 -12.22
N LEU A 157 6.23 -22.11 -12.22
CA LEU A 157 7.11 -21.06 -12.77
C LEU A 157 8.36 -20.83 -11.91
N VAL A 158 8.36 -21.25 -10.64
CA VAL A 158 9.49 -21.07 -9.71
C VAL A 158 10.71 -21.86 -10.17
N CYS A 159 10.51 -23.05 -10.75
CA CYS A 159 11.60 -23.90 -11.23
C CYS A 159 12.33 -23.26 -12.41
N GLU A 160 11.59 -22.60 -13.30
CA GLU A 160 12.09 -21.92 -14.50
C GLU A 160 12.57 -20.48 -14.24
N ALA A 161 12.18 -19.89 -13.10
CA ALA A 161 12.53 -18.52 -12.76
C ALA A 161 14.02 -18.34 -12.48
N ARG A 162 14.54 -17.16 -12.83
CA ARG A 162 15.89 -16.73 -12.45
C ARG A 162 16.02 -16.74 -10.91
N PRO A 163 17.20 -17.05 -10.34
CA PRO A 163 17.39 -17.15 -8.89
C PRO A 163 16.85 -15.95 -8.10
N ALA A 164 17.05 -14.73 -8.59
CA ALA A 164 16.59 -13.49 -7.96
C ALA A 164 15.05 -13.35 -7.90
N LEU A 165 14.30 -14.09 -8.71
CA LEU A 165 12.83 -14.01 -8.80
C LEU A 165 12.12 -15.18 -8.13
N LYS A 166 12.82 -16.29 -7.84
CA LYS A 166 12.20 -17.52 -7.32
C LYS A 166 11.33 -17.30 -6.08
N GLN A 167 11.77 -16.39 -5.20
CA GLN A 167 11.04 -16.08 -3.98
C GLN A 167 9.90 -15.09 -4.17
N ARG A 168 9.77 -14.41 -5.32
CA ARG A 168 8.69 -13.42 -5.50
C ARG A 168 7.32 -14.10 -5.59
N ILE A 169 6.30 -13.46 -5.02
CA ILE A 169 4.90 -13.92 -5.11
C ILE A 169 4.33 -13.66 -6.52
N TRP A 170 4.54 -12.47 -7.05
CA TRP A 170 3.89 -11.96 -8.26
C TRP A 170 4.57 -12.38 -9.56
N LEU A 171 4.83 -13.68 -9.72
CA LEU A 171 5.44 -14.23 -10.93
C LEU A 171 4.43 -14.42 -12.05
N TYR A 172 4.88 -14.25 -13.29
CA TYR A 172 4.11 -14.61 -14.47
C TYR A 172 5.04 -14.89 -15.65
N ARG A 173 4.56 -15.67 -16.62
CA ARG A 173 5.26 -15.86 -17.89
C ARG A 173 4.98 -14.68 -18.81
N ALA A 174 6.03 -14.06 -19.35
CA ALA A 174 5.88 -12.94 -20.27
C ALA A 174 5.29 -13.41 -21.61
N GLU A 175 4.10 -12.93 -21.95
CA GLU A 175 3.43 -13.30 -23.21
C GLU A 175 3.89 -12.44 -24.40
N ALA A 176 4.52 -11.30 -24.14
CA ALA A 176 5.08 -10.41 -25.14
C ALA A 176 6.43 -9.87 -24.65
N SER A 177 7.31 -9.54 -25.58
CA SER A 177 8.57 -8.88 -25.25
C SER A 177 8.29 -7.44 -24.83
N ALA A 178 8.81 -7.04 -23.66
CA ALA A 178 8.65 -5.70 -23.12
C ALA A 178 9.92 -5.28 -22.37
N GLY A 179 10.56 -4.20 -22.84
CA GLY A 179 11.85 -3.76 -22.31
C GLY A 179 12.90 -4.86 -22.44
N SER A 180 13.55 -5.21 -21.32
CA SER A 180 14.54 -6.28 -21.24
C SER A 180 13.96 -7.69 -21.12
N THR A 181 12.63 -7.82 -20.94
CA THR A 181 11.97 -9.12 -20.79
C THR A 181 11.56 -9.65 -22.17
N LYS A 182 12.06 -10.84 -22.53
CA LYS A 182 11.67 -11.54 -23.77
C LYS A 182 10.40 -12.36 -23.53
N ARG A 183 9.59 -12.53 -24.59
CA ARG A 183 8.46 -13.47 -24.60
C ARG A 183 8.93 -14.87 -24.15
N GLY A 184 8.12 -15.53 -23.33
CA GLY A 184 8.37 -16.87 -22.79
C GLY A 184 9.14 -16.87 -21.46
N ASN A 185 9.89 -15.81 -21.14
CA ASN A 185 10.65 -15.73 -19.90
C ASN A 185 9.74 -15.50 -18.69
N ILE A 186 10.12 -16.08 -17.54
CA ILE A 186 9.48 -15.78 -16.27
C ILE A 186 9.97 -14.42 -15.76
N THR A 187 9.01 -13.57 -15.39
CA THR A 187 9.27 -12.25 -14.81
C THR A 187 8.33 -12.01 -13.62
N CYS A 188 8.50 -10.89 -12.93
CA CYS A 188 7.64 -10.47 -11.82
C CYS A 188 6.91 -9.16 -12.15
N LEU A 189 5.87 -8.86 -11.38
CA LEU A 189 5.24 -7.54 -11.44
C LEU A 189 6.24 -6.44 -11.06
N ASP A 190 6.10 -5.32 -11.75
CA ASP A 190 6.78 -4.06 -11.52
C ASP A 190 5.75 -2.93 -11.61
N SER A 191 6.16 -1.70 -11.31
CA SER A 191 5.26 -0.54 -11.35
C SER A 191 4.62 -0.34 -12.74
N LYS A 192 5.30 -0.71 -13.83
CA LYS A 192 4.79 -0.52 -15.20
C LYS A 192 3.72 -1.55 -15.56
N SER A 193 3.97 -2.82 -15.28
CA SER A 193 3.01 -3.91 -15.49
C SER A 193 1.78 -3.77 -14.61
N LEU A 194 1.96 -3.31 -13.36
CA LEU A 194 0.85 -2.98 -12.48
C LEU A 194 0.02 -1.80 -13.01
N ASN A 195 0.65 -0.72 -13.47
CA ASN A 195 -0.08 0.40 -14.08
C ASN A 195 -0.89 -0.04 -15.31
N ARG A 196 -0.35 -0.95 -16.14
CA ARG A 196 -1.11 -1.53 -17.26
C ARG A 196 -2.32 -2.33 -16.78
N ALA A 197 -2.16 -3.13 -15.73
CA ALA A 197 -3.27 -3.88 -15.13
C ALA A 197 -4.36 -2.93 -14.59
N ILE A 198 -3.96 -1.86 -13.89
CA ILE A 198 -4.86 -0.81 -13.39
C ILE A 198 -5.66 -0.18 -14.54
N GLN A 199 -4.97 0.26 -15.60
CA GLN A 199 -5.65 0.87 -16.75
C GLN A 199 -6.61 -0.10 -17.44
N ALA A 200 -6.23 -1.38 -17.56
CA ALA A 200 -7.10 -2.40 -18.13
C ALA A 200 -8.40 -2.62 -17.33
N VAL A 201 -8.34 -2.52 -15.99
CA VAL A 201 -9.54 -2.61 -15.13
C VAL A 201 -10.41 -1.37 -15.28
N ILE A 202 -9.80 -0.18 -15.24
CA ILE A 202 -10.51 1.09 -15.39
C ILE A 202 -11.27 1.12 -16.73
N GLN A 203 -10.62 0.72 -17.82
CA GLN A 203 -11.24 0.69 -19.14
C GLN A 203 -12.36 -0.35 -19.24
N ARG A 204 -12.14 -1.57 -18.72
CA ARG A 204 -13.12 -2.66 -18.83
C ARG A 204 -14.42 -2.39 -18.07
N HIS A 205 -14.30 -1.76 -16.91
CA HIS A 205 -15.45 -1.42 -16.04
C HIS A 205 -15.92 0.02 -16.22
N ASN A 206 -15.32 0.77 -17.15
CA ASN A 206 -15.55 2.21 -17.33
C ASN A 206 -15.56 2.97 -15.99
N LEU A 207 -14.54 2.74 -15.17
CA LEU A 207 -14.48 3.31 -13.81
C LEU A 207 -14.26 4.82 -13.92
N LEU A 208 -15.24 5.58 -13.46
CA LEU A 208 -15.18 7.03 -13.39
C LEU A 208 -14.91 7.50 -11.96
N GLY A 209 -14.11 8.55 -11.86
CA GLY A 209 -14.01 9.36 -10.65
C GLY A 209 -15.27 10.18 -10.44
N ASP A 210 -15.36 10.82 -9.28
CA ASP A 210 -16.52 11.67 -8.96
C ASP A 210 -16.56 12.97 -9.80
N ASP A 211 -15.47 13.27 -10.50
CA ASP A 211 -15.36 14.32 -11.52
C ASP A 211 -15.92 13.89 -12.89
N GLY A 212 -16.39 12.65 -13.03
CA GLY A 212 -16.88 12.07 -14.28
C GLY A 212 -15.75 11.68 -15.26
N LEU A 213 -14.48 11.85 -14.89
CA LEU A 213 -13.33 11.45 -15.71
C LEU A 213 -12.91 10.01 -15.38
N PRO A 214 -12.14 9.32 -16.25
CA PRO A 214 -11.59 8.01 -15.93
C PRO A 214 -10.79 8.01 -14.62
N LEU A 215 -11.06 7.03 -13.76
CA LEU A 215 -10.53 6.97 -12.41
C LEU A 215 -8.99 6.95 -12.42
N ARG A 216 -8.36 7.98 -11.84
CA ARG A 216 -6.89 8.07 -11.76
C ARG A 216 -6.36 7.27 -10.58
N LEU A 217 -5.82 6.09 -10.84
CA LEU A 217 -5.39 5.17 -9.77
C LEU A 217 -3.88 4.91 -9.78
N ASN A 218 -3.27 4.91 -8.59
CA ASN A 218 -1.95 4.33 -8.34
C ASN A 218 -1.89 3.82 -6.88
N LEU A 219 -0.85 3.03 -6.54
CA LEU A 219 -0.72 2.43 -5.21
C LEU A 219 -0.59 3.48 -4.08
N SER A 220 0.05 4.62 -4.33
CA SER A 220 0.17 5.70 -3.34
C SER A 220 -1.19 6.33 -3.04
N ARG A 221 -2.04 6.52 -4.06
CA ARG A 221 -3.42 7.01 -3.90
C ARG A 221 -4.26 6.03 -3.10
N LEU A 222 -4.13 4.73 -3.34
CA LEU A 222 -4.81 3.69 -2.54
C LEU A 222 -4.40 3.74 -1.07
N ARG A 223 -3.10 3.85 -0.80
CA ARG A 223 -2.56 4.01 0.55
C ARG A 223 -3.15 5.24 1.25
N LYS A 224 -3.13 6.40 0.58
CA LYS A 224 -3.71 7.63 1.13
C LYS A 224 -5.21 7.45 1.42
N SER A 225 -5.95 6.86 0.48
CA SER A 225 -7.39 6.62 0.64
C SER A 225 -7.69 5.74 1.85
N ARG A 226 -6.88 4.70 2.08
CA ARG A 226 -7.01 3.83 3.25
C ARG A 226 -6.68 4.54 4.56
N PHE A 227 -5.64 5.39 4.55
CA PHE A 227 -5.26 6.22 5.69
C PHE A 227 -6.37 7.22 6.04
N ASP A 228 -6.86 7.98 5.07
CA ASP A 228 -7.93 8.98 5.28
C ASP A 228 -9.19 8.31 5.81
N ARG A 229 -9.53 7.11 5.32
CA ARG A 229 -10.64 6.31 5.85
C ARG A 229 -10.40 5.87 7.30
N ALA A 230 -9.19 5.37 7.61
CA ALA A 230 -8.84 4.99 8.99
C ALA A 230 -8.90 6.19 9.94
N LEU A 231 -8.44 7.36 9.49
CA LEU A 231 -8.49 8.60 10.26
C LEU A 231 -9.92 9.04 10.56
N ARG A 232 -10.82 8.96 9.56
CA ARG A 232 -12.25 9.21 9.77
C ARG A 232 -12.87 8.22 10.76
N THR A 233 -12.49 6.94 10.68
CA THR A 233 -12.99 5.89 11.60
C THR A 233 -12.45 6.05 13.02
N ALA A 234 -11.27 6.66 13.17
CA ALA A 234 -10.63 6.92 14.45
C ALA A 234 -11.01 8.29 15.05
N ASP A 235 -12.02 8.98 14.50
CA ASP A 235 -12.42 10.35 14.89
C ASP A 235 -11.23 11.34 14.93
N GLY A 236 -10.26 11.16 14.04
CA GLY A 236 -9.06 12.00 13.96
C GLY A 236 -7.89 11.57 14.84
N ASP A 237 -8.01 10.50 15.63
CA ASP A 237 -6.92 10.00 16.48
C ASP A 237 -5.82 9.32 15.63
N ILE A 238 -4.65 9.95 15.60
CA ILE A 238 -3.48 9.49 14.83
C ILE A 238 -2.90 8.18 15.38
N ALA A 239 -2.94 7.97 16.70
CA ALA A 239 -2.41 6.75 17.31
C ALA A 239 -3.30 5.54 16.99
N ILE A 240 -4.62 5.71 17.07
CA ILE A 240 -5.59 4.69 16.66
C ILE A 240 -5.47 4.43 15.15
N THR A 241 -5.33 5.49 14.34
CA THR A 241 -5.11 5.39 12.90
C THR A 241 -3.82 4.62 12.57
N ALA A 242 -2.73 4.88 13.29
CA ALA A 242 -1.45 4.18 13.09
C ALA A 242 -1.60 2.68 13.37
N ASN A 243 -2.28 2.32 14.46
CA ASN A 243 -2.60 0.94 14.80
C ASN A 243 -3.46 0.26 13.73
N LEU A 244 -4.51 0.94 13.23
CA LEU A 244 -5.36 0.45 12.13
C LEU A 244 -4.60 0.27 10.80
N MET A 245 -3.52 1.02 10.61
CA MET A 245 -2.65 0.92 9.43
C MET A 245 -1.47 -0.05 9.62
N GLY A 246 -1.39 -0.77 10.75
CA GLY A 246 -0.29 -1.69 11.05
C GLY A 246 1.06 -1.00 11.29
N ASN A 247 1.06 0.28 11.63
CA ASN A 247 2.29 0.99 12.03
C ASN A 247 2.33 1.08 13.56
N THR A 248 3.48 0.76 14.17
CA THR A 248 3.70 1.05 15.59
C THR A 248 3.68 2.57 15.83
N PRO A 249 3.02 3.08 16.89
CA PRO A 249 2.86 4.53 17.17
C PRO A 249 4.16 5.26 17.57
N ARG A 250 5.34 4.78 17.15
CA ARG A 250 6.65 5.37 17.46
C ARG A 250 7.08 6.48 16.49
N VAL A 251 6.17 6.99 15.65
CA VAL A 251 6.47 8.04 14.64
C VAL A 251 5.53 9.25 14.75
N ALA A 252 4.73 9.34 15.81
CA ALA A 252 3.84 10.47 16.08
C ALA A 252 4.18 11.13 17.43
N HIS A 253 5.39 11.65 17.55
CA HIS A 253 5.78 12.62 18.58
C HIS A 253 6.77 13.62 17.98
#